data_AF-A0AAU4B9N5-F1
#
_entry.id   AF-A0AAU4B9N5-F1
#
_cell.length_a   1.000
_cell.length_b   1.000
_cell.length_c   1.000
_cell.angle_alpha   90.00
_cell.angle_beta   90.00
_cell.angle_gamma   90.00
#
_symmetry.space_group_name_H-M   'P 1'
#
loop_
_entity.id
_entity.type
_entity.pdbx_description
1 polymer ?
#
loop_
_entity_poly.entity_id
_entity_poly.type
_entity_poly.pdbx_seq_one_letter_code
_entity_poly.pdbx_strand_id
1 'polypeptide(L)'
;MSNEVVLESAGTLHGQLQRGLGRAARRAVDRPGAGEYVYDCIRRDPRWDRQCESRRLYYARLMVDLEMPAGPVAAHLFDPSDHADADDWRVDLALGVLADLVRLSRREAAVPLRRYAEEGAQWFDAVEELIDLEDPSLTVGLDDLVAARCDESDLALLIPAHHNPVIESWAARQPRIAAALARQREAGRAARRAMVAAPGRDAQSEAELLDVARRRGEGAIGAIFELGRRRTLALLDLAEELLPQRPSRYGGAVCRALREYGPETLPRARAWAAQRGGCEDMGLSILARYGTRQDVPLLMDELRVALDRGEWRAAASPIEGLGRLRAGEAVPLLKSAWTESTYAFLRPRILTALTRTAPHTAESYTVEGLWDCEEGVRLEAARFAPITRETEIRLQRLHHDTSEEPDIRAAAAARLVT
;
A
#
# COMPACT_ATOMS: atom_id res chain seq x y z
N MET A 1 -4.71 0.32 -27.54
CA MET A 1 -3.98 -0.95 -27.38
C MET A 1 -3.30 -0.84 -26.03
N SER A 2 -3.75 -1.60 -25.03
CA SER A 2 -3.15 -1.56 -23.69
C SER A 2 -1.67 -1.86 -23.84
N ASN A 3 -0.81 -0.91 -23.47
CA ASN A 3 0.63 -1.11 -23.41
C ASN A 3 0.90 -2.07 -22.24
N GLU A 4 0.78 -3.37 -22.50
CA GLU A 4 1.09 -4.39 -21.51
C GLU A 4 2.54 -4.20 -21.05
N VAL A 5 2.73 -3.97 -19.75
CA VAL A 5 4.06 -3.73 -19.20
C VAL A 5 4.85 -5.03 -19.26
N VAL A 6 5.83 -5.09 -20.17
CA VAL A 6 6.72 -6.24 -20.29
C VAL A 6 7.72 -6.22 -19.15
N LEU A 7 7.50 -7.08 -18.16
CA LEU A 7 8.43 -7.26 -17.06
C LEU A 7 9.62 -8.12 -17.50
N GLU A 8 10.83 -7.58 -17.35
CA GLU A 8 12.06 -8.31 -17.59
C GLU A 8 12.34 -9.33 -16.48
N SER A 9 13.23 -10.28 -16.77
CA SER A 9 13.70 -11.28 -15.82
C SER A 9 14.21 -10.63 -14.54
N ALA A 10 13.86 -11.18 -13.37
CA ALA A 10 14.30 -10.74 -12.05
C ALA A 10 15.84 -10.81 -11.83
N GLY A 11 16.58 -11.46 -12.75
CA GLY A 11 18.05 -11.47 -12.76
C GLY A 11 18.68 -10.22 -13.39
N THR A 12 17.95 -9.52 -14.27
CA THR A 12 18.43 -8.32 -14.96
C THR A 12 18.38 -7.10 -14.05
N LEU A 13 19.14 -6.05 -14.33
CA LEU A 13 19.03 -4.79 -13.58
C LEU A 13 17.64 -4.16 -13.80
N HIS A 14 17.17 -4.12 -15.04
CA HIS A 14 15.88 -3.53 -15.39
C HIS A 14 14.72 -4.26 -14.72
N GLY A 15 14.68 -5.59 -14.78
CA GLY A 15 13.64 -6.39 -14.10
C GLY A 15 13.65 -6.20 -12.57
N GLN A 16 14.80 -5.92 -11.98
CA GLN A 16 14.88 -5.62 -10.54
C GLN A 16 14.40 -4.19 -10.22
N LEU A 17 14.70 -3.22 -11.07
CA LEU A 17 14.18 -1.85 -10.97
C LEU A 17 12.66 -1.81 -11.16
N GLN A 18 12.14 -2.59 -12.10
CA GLN A 18 10.71 -2.73 -12.33
C GLN A 18 10.01 -3.26 -11.09
N ARG A 19 10.61 -4.23 -10.39
CA ARG A 19 10.07 -4.76 -9.12
C ARG A 19 10.29 -3.80 -7.95
N GLY A 20 11.14 -2.78 -8.06
CA GLY A 20 11.47 -1.86 -6.96
C GLY A 20 12.37 -2.47 -5.87
N LEU A 21 13.24 -3.41 -6.26
CA LEU A 21 14.12 -4.13 -5.33
C LEU A 21 15.32 -3.30 -4.91
N GLY A 22 15.62 -3.26 -3.61
CA GLY A 22 16.73 -2.45 -3.08
C GLY A 22 18.11 -2.80 -3.65
N ARG A 23 18.33 -4.06 -4.09
CA ARG A 23 19.59 -4.45 -4.73
C ARG A 23 19.78 -3.79 -6.09
N ALA A 24 18.68 -3.49 -6.79
CA ALA A 24 18.71 -2.78 -8.06
C ALA A 24 19.18 -1.34 -7.84
N ALA A 25 18.70 -0.68 -6.79
CA ALA A 25 19.12 0.68 -6.46
C ALA A 25 20.62 0.76 -6.16
N ARG A 26 21.15 -0.18 -5.38
CA ARG A 26 22.60 -0.28 -5.11
C ARG A 26 23.40 -0.50 -6.40
N ARG A 27 22.94 -1.41 -7.27
CA ARG A 27 23.61 -1.74 -8.55
C ARG A 27 23.53 -0.62 -9.59
N ALA A 28 22.48 0.20 -9.57
CA ALA A 28 22.24 1.22 -10.58
C ALA A 28 23.32 2.31 -10.55
N VAL A 29 23.81 2.68 -9.37
CA VAL A 29 24.86 3.71 -9.17
C VAL A 29 26.15 3.35 -9.93
N ASP A 30 26.51 2.07 -9.98
CA ASP A 30 27.72 1.59 -10.64
C ASP A 30 27.52 1.20 -12.11
N ARG A 31 26.31 1.38 -12.66
CA ARG A 31 25.96 0.93 -14.02
C ARG A 31 25.71 2.11 -14.96
N PRO A 32 26.62 2.39 -15.90
CA PRO A 32 26.39 3.38 -16.94
C PRO A 32 25.10 3.09 -17.71
N GLY A 33 24.28 4.13 -17.93
CA GLY A 33 23.00 4.03 -18.63
C GLY A 33 21.83 3.50 -17.79
N ALA A 34 22.02 3.20 -16.49
CA ALA A 34 20.93 2.72 -15.64
C ALA A 34 19.75 3.70 -15.54
N GLY A 35 19.99 5.00 -15.74
CA GLY A 35 18.94 6.02 -15.75
C GLY A 35 17.85 5.79 -16.80
N GLU A 36 18.17 5.18 -17.95
CA GLU A 36 17.16 4.86 -18.97
C GLU A 36 16.17 3.79 -18.47
N TYR A 37 16.63 2.83 -17.67
CA TYR A 37 15.73 1.84 -17.06
C TYR A 37 14.82 2.48 -16.00
N VAL A 38 15.32 3.48 -15.27
CA VAL A 38 14.51 4.25 -14.32
C VAL A 38 13.43 5.04 -15.05
N TYR A 39 13.77 5.73 -16.14
CA TYR A 39 12.77 6.42 -16.97
C TYR A 39 11.74 5.46 -17.56
N ASP A 40 12.15 4.30 -18.07
CA ASP A 40 11.20 3.31 -18.60
C ASP A 40 10.24 2.82 -17.52
N CYS A 41 10.73 2.54 -16.31
CA CYS A 41 9.88 2.19 -15.18
C CYS A 41 8.88 3.29 -14.81
N ILE A 42 9.29 4.56 -14.78
CA ILE A 42 8.38 5.67 -14.47
C ILE A 42 7.29 5.82 -15.54
N ARG A 43 7.65 5.70 -16.82
CA ARG A 43 6.73 5.90 -17.96
C ARG A 43 5.75 4.75 -18.15
N ARG A 44 6.18 3.52 -17.91
CA ARG A 44 5.36 2.32 -18.13
C ARG A 44 4.63 1.87 -16.88
N ASP A 45 5.01 2.37 -15.72
CA ASP A 45 4.48 2.00 -14.41
C ASP A 45 4.36 0.47 -14.19
N PRO A 46 5.44 -0.19 -13.70
CA PRO A 46 5.45 -1.63 -13.53
C PRO A 46 4.64 -2.14 -12.33
N ARG A 47 3.90 -1.28 -11.60
CA ARG A 47 3.17 -1.67 -10.39
C ARG A 47 2.14 -2.74 -10.73
N TRP A 48 2.13 -3.82 -9.96
CA TRP A 48 1.17 -4.91 -10.13
C TRP A 48 -0.20 -4.51 -9.55
N ASP A 49 -0.21 -3.84 -8.41
CA ASP A 49 -1.38 -3.22 -7.78
C ASP A 49 -1.07 -1.75 -7.46
N ARG A 50 -1.45 -0.87 -8.38
CA ARG A 50 -1.24 0.59 -8.30
C ARG A 50 -1.90 1.23 -7.07
N GLN A 51 -2.88 0.56 -6.45
CA GLN A 51 -3.58 1.07 -5.27
C GLN A 51 -2.79 0.86 -3.96
N CYS A 52 -1.87 -0.10 -3.93
CA CYS A 52 -1.20 -0.52 -2.71
C CYS A 52 0.33 -0.37 -2.76
N GLU A 53 0.93 -0.39 -3.95
CA GLU A 53 2.39 -0.35 -4.09
C GLU A 53 2.92 1.08 -4.20
N SER A 54 3.92 1.39 -3.38
CA SER A 54 4.62 2.68 -3.43
C SER A 54 5.96 2.53 -4.14
N ARG A 55 6.05 3.02 -5.38
CA ARG A 55 7.31 3.07 -6.15
C ARG A 55 7.81 4.48 -6.43
N ARG A 56 6.99 5.50 -6.17
CA ARG A 56 7.31 6.91 -6.42
C ARG A 56 8.58 7.37 -5.68
N LEU A 57 8.64 7.21 -4.36
CA LEU A 57 9.80 7.67 -3.58
C LEU A 57 11.08 6.90 -3.93
N TYR A 58 10.94 5.61 -4.29
CA TYR A 58 12.04 4.78 -4.75
C TYR A 58 12.67 5.32 -6.04
N TYR A 59 11.85 5.61 -7.05
CA TYR A 59 12.36 6.17 -8.30
C TYR A 59 12.83 7.62 -8.14
N ALA A 60 12.18 8.43 -7.30
CA ALA A 60 12.64 9.79 -6.99
C ALA A 60 14.04 9.78 -6.34
N ARG A 61 14.28 8.90 -5.37
CA ARG A 61 15.61 8.72 -4.76
C ARG A 61 16.64 8.24 -5.77
N LEU A 62 16.29 7.32 -6.66
CA LEU A 62 17.19 6.90 -7.75
C LEU A 62 17.52 8.05 -8.69
N MET A 63 16.56 8.90 -9.04
CA MET A 63 16.83 10.08 -9.86
C MET A 63 17.75 11.08 -9.15
N VAL A 64 17.67 11.21 -7.82
CA VAL A 64 18.62 12.01 -7.04
C VAL A 64 20.01 11.36 -7.04
N ASP A 65 20.09 10.08 -6.69
CA ASP A 65 21.35 9.32 -6.57
C ASP A 65 22.11 9.20 -7.91
N LEU A 66 21.38 9.15 -9.02
CA LEU A 66 21.93 9.07 -10.39
C LEU A 66 22.01 10.45 -11.08
N GLU A 67 21.73 11.54 -10.37
CA GLU A 67 21.77 12.92 -10.88
C GLU A 67 20.93 13.14 -12.15
N MET A 68 19.78 12.47 -12.24
CA MET A 68 18.91 12.49 -13.41
C MET A 68 18.10 13.80 -13.50
N PRO A 69 17.89 14.36 -14.71
CA PRO A 69 16.98 15.49 -14.90
C PRO A 69 15.50 15.06 -14.82
N ALA A 70 14.63 15.97 -14.38
CA ALA A 70 13.17 15.76 -14.34
C ALA A 70 12.49 15.88 -15.72
N GLY A 71 13.14 16.54 -16.69
CA GLY A 71 12.59 16.81 -18.02
C GLY A 71 12.04 15.59 -18.76
N PRO A 72 12.74 14.44 -18.81
CA PRO A 72 12.23 13.25 -19.47
C PRO A 72 11.03 12.57 -18.78
N VAL A 73 10.79 12.86 -17.50
CA VAL A 73 9.54 12.49 -16.78
C VAL A 73 8.43 13.47 -17.15
N ALA A 74 8.74 14.78 -17.15
CA ALA A 74 7.78 15.80 -17.56
C ALA A 74 7.29 15.63 -19.01
N ALA A 75 8.15 15.19 -19.92
CA ALA A 75 7.78 14.93 -21.32
C ALA A 75 6.74 13.82 -21.46
N HIS A 76 6.74 12.84 -20.54
CA HIS A 76 5.74 11.76 -20.51
C HIS A 76 4.34 12.27 -20.15
N LEU A 77 4.25 13.30 -19.30
CA LEU A 77 2.97 13.89 -18.89
C LEU A 77 2.23 14.61 -20.04
N PHE A 78 2.91 14.99 -21.12
CA PHE A 78 2.29 15.71 -22.24
C PHE A 78 2.35 14.89 -23.53
N ASP A 79 2.41 13.56 -23.40
CA ASP A 79 2.44 12.70 -24.57
C ASP A 79 1.06 12.74 -25.24
N PRO A 80 0.97 12.92 -26.58
CA PRO A 80 -0.32 12.97 -27.27
C PRO A 80 -1.22 11.75 -27.02
N SER A 81 -0.63 10.63 -26.62
CA SER A 81 -1.38 9.44 -26.24
C SER A 81 -2.25 9.64 -24.99
N ASP A 82 -1.97 10.61 -24.11
CA ASP A 82 -2.77 10.89 -22.92
C ASP A 82 -4.20 11.37 -23.26
N HIS A 83 -4.43 11.85 -24.48
CA HIS A 83 -5.78 12.21 -24.96
C HIS A 83 -6.56 11.04 -25.58
N ALA A 84 -5.86 9.94 -25.89
CA ALA A 84 -6.42 8.77 -26.57
C ALA A 84 -6.42 7.51 -25.71
N ASP A 85 -5.59 7.48 -24.66
CA ASP A 85 -5.50 6.40 -23.70
C ASP A 85 -6.59 6.57 -22.62
N ALA A 86 -7.27 5.47 -22.29
CA ALA A 86 -8.31 5.44 -21.28
C ALA A 86 -7.77 4.96 -19.91
N ASP A 87 -6.47 4.71 -19.79
CA ASP A 87 -5.82 4.37 -18.52
C ASP A 87 -5.58 5.64 -17.68
N ASP A 88 -6.51 5.92 -16.77
CA ASP A 88 -6.42 7.06 -15.84
C ASP A 88 -5.16 7.02 -14.96
N TRP A 89 -4.50 5.87 -14.81
CA TRP A 89 -3.30 5.72 -13.98
C TRP A 89 -1.98 5.97 -14.72
N ARG A 90 -2.03 6.23 -16.03
CA ARG A 90 -0.84 6.30 -16.89
C ARG A 90 0.20 7.31 -16.42
N VAL A 91 -0.26 8.43 -15.85
CA VAL A 91 0.60 9.51 -15.36
C VAL A 91 0.77 9.51 -13.84
N ASP A 92 0.01 8.70 -13.10
CA ASP A 92 -0.01 8.66 -11.63
C ASP A 92 1.40 8.50 -11.04
N LEU A 93 2.14 7.49 -11.50
CA LEU A 93 3.51 7.27 -11.02
C LEU A 93 4.44 8.45 -11.34
N ALA A 94 4.31 9.04 -12.53
CA ALA A 94 5.15 10.16 -12.95
C ALA A 94 4.87 11.44 -12.14
N LEU A 95 3.60 11.72 -11.85
CA LEU A 95 3.19 12.82 -10.98
C LEU A 95 3.74 12.62 -9.56
N GLY A 96 3.52 11.44 -8.98
CA GLY A 96 4.04 11.10 -7.66
C GLY A 96 5.57 11.18 -7.55
N VAL A 97 6.31 10.76 -8.60
CA VAL A 97 7.77 10.90 -8.65
C VAL A 97 8.20 12.37 -8.67
N LEU A 98 7.55 13.22 -9.46
CA LEU A 98 7.87 14.64 -9.47
C LEU A 98 7.55 15.31 -8.12
N ALA A 99 6.46 14.91 -7.47
CA ALA A 99 6.11 15.40 -6.13
C ALA A 99 7.17 14.98 -5.10
N ASP A 100 7.58 13.71 -5.11
CA ASP A 100 8.63 13.22 -4.22
C ASP A 100 9.99 13.88 -4.51
N LEU A 101 10.30 14.23 -5.77
CA LEU A 101 11.48 15.03 -6.09
C LEU A 101 11.43 16.42 -5.42
N VAL A 102 10.27 17.09 -5.40
CA VAL A 102 10.11 18.36 -4.67
C VAL A 102 10.34 18.16 -3.18
N ARG A 103 9.82 17.08 -2.57
CA ARG A 103 10.07 16.73 -1.15
C ARG A 103 11.55 16.46 -0.87
N LEU A 104 12.26 15.87 -1.84
CA LEU A 104 13.71 15.68 -1.84
C LEU A 104 14.50 16.94 -2.24
N SER A 105 13.87 18.13 -2.19
CA SER A 105 14.47 19.45 -2.45
C SER A 105 14.91 19.72 -3.90
N ARG A 106 14.50 18.90 -4.88
CA ARG A 106 14.66 19.15 -6.32
C ARG A 106 13.52 20.06 -6.82
N ARG A 107 13.54 21.32 -6.40
CA ARG A 107 12.45 22.29 -6.64
C ARG A 107 12.11 22.52 -8.11
N GLU A 108 13.03 22.23 -9.04
CA GLU A 108 12.75 22.34 -10.48
C GLU A 108 11.65 21.37 -10.95
N ALA A 109 11.39 20.28 -10.22
CA ALA A 109 10.30 19.34 -10.50
C ALA A 109 8.90 19.93 -10.25
N ALA A 110 8.78 21.02 -9.48
CA ALA A 110 7.50 21.68 -9.25
C ALA A 110 6.97 22.40 -10.50
N VAL A 111 7.86 22.85 -11.39
CA VAL A 111 7.47 23.56 -12.63
C VAL A 111 6.62 22.69 -13.56
N PRO A 112 7.06 21.46 -13.95
CA PRO A 112 6.23 20.60 -14.79
C PRO A 112 4.97 20.10 -14.08
N LEU A 113 5.00 19.85 -12.76
CA LEU A 113 3.80 19.50 -11.98
C LEU A 113 2.74 20.60 -12.06
N ARG A 114 3.15 21.84 -11.80
CA ARG A 114 2.26 23.00 -11.87
C ARG A 114 1.70 23.19 -13.27
N ARG A 115 2.54 23.11 -14.30
CA ARG A 115 2.08 23.23 -15.69
C ARG A 115 1.05 22.15 -16.03
N TYR A 116 1.27 20.91 -15.56
CA TYR A 116 0.33 19.82 -15.81
C TYR A 116 -0.99 20.00 -15.03
N ALA A 117 -0.97 20.58 -13.82
CA ALA A 117 -2.18 20.99 -13.11
C ALA A 117 -2.97 22.09 -13.85
N GLU A 118 -2.31 22.92 -14.67
CA GLU A 118 -2.96 23.96 -15.46
C GLU A 118 -3.52 23.44 -16.80
N GLU A 119 -2.74 22.63 -17.51
CA GLU A 119 -2.96 22.29 -18.93
C GLU A 119 -3.21 20.79 -19.19
N GLY A 120 -2.90 19.92 -18.23
CA GLY A 120 -2.87 18.46 -18.41
C GLY A 120 -4.24 17.81 -18.56
N ALA A 121 -4.26 16.61 -19.15
CA ALA A 121 -5.48 15.81 -19.28
C ALA A 121 -5.97 15.34 -17.90
N GLN A 122 -5.05 14.80 -17.09
CA GLN A 122 -5.29 14.39 -15.70
C GLN A 122 -4.86 15.50 -14.70
N TRP A 123 -5.31 16.73 -14.95
CA TRP A 123 -4.92 17.90 -14.15
C TRP A 123 -5.32 17.78 -12.67
N PHE A 124 -6.40 17.04 -12.37
CA PHE A 124 -6.93 16.86 -11.02
C PHE A 124 -5.92 16.16 -10.12
N ASP A 125 -5.32 15.06 -10.58
CA ASP A 125 -4.30 14.31 -9.84
C ASP A 125 -3.06 15.15 -9.56
N ALA A 126 -2.67 16.02 -10.51
CA ALA A 126 -1.55 16.94 -10.29
C ALA A 126 -1.87 18.05 -9.28
N VAL A 127 -3.13 18.49 -9.21
CA VAL A 127 -3.59 19.38 -8.15
C VAL A 127 -3.54 18.69 -6.80
N GLU A 128 -3.96 17.42 -6.72
CA GLU A 128 -3.86 16.62 -5.48
C GLU A 128 -2.40 16.52 -5.00
N GLU A 129 -1.47 16.15 -5.88
CA GLU A 129 -0.04 16.08 -5.52
C GLU A 129 0.51 17.45 -5.04
N LEU A 130 0.08 18.56 -5.64
CA LEU A 130 0.50 19.91 -5.21
C LEU A 130 -0.12 20.32 -3.87
N ILE A 131 -1.35 19.89 -3.57
CA ILE A 131 -1.99 20.09 -2.26
C ILE A 131 -1.23 19.29 -1.19
N ASP A 132 -0.85 18.06 -1.50
CA ASP A 132 -0.13 17.16 -0.59
C ASP A 132 1.31 17.62 -0.30
N LEU A 133 1.89 18.47 -1.15
CA LEU A 133 3.18 19.12 -0.87
C LEU A 133 3.09 20.17 0.25
N GLU A 134 1.88 20.60 0.62
CA GLU A 134 1.62 21.55 1.71
C GLU A 134 2.38 22.89 1.59
N ASP A 135 2.78 23.29 0.38
CA ASP A 135 3.48 24.55 0.10
C ASP A 135 2.59 25.48 -0.75
N PRO A 136 1.91 26.47 -0.12
CA PRO A 136 1.05 27.42 -0.84
C PRO A 136 1.77 28.23 -1.92
N SER A 137 3.11 28.34 -1.88
CA SER A 137 3.86 29.07 -2.91
C SER A 137 3.87 28.35 -4.26
N LEU A 138 3.67 27.03 -4.26
CA LEU A 138 3.62 26.21 -5.48
C LEU A 138 2.25 26.31 -6.19
N THR A 139 1.22 26.74 -5.47
CA THR A 139 -0.19 26.65 -5.89
C THR A 139 -0.86 28.01 -6.13
N VAL A 140 -0.07 29.09 -6.20
CA VAL A 140 -0.57 30.45 -6.47
C VAL A 140 -1.44 30.46 -7.74
N GLY A 141 -2.67 30.95 -7.66
CA GLY A 141 -3.59 31.06 -8.81
C GLY A 141 -4.29 29.77 -9.23
N LEU A 142 -3.92 28.60 -8.66
CA LEU A 142 -4.65 27.36 -8.92
C LEU A 142 -6.02 27.32 -8.21
N ASP A 143 -6.22 28.16 -7.20
CA ASP A 143 -7.52 28.31 -6.51
C ASP A 143 -8.65 28.75 -7.45
N ASP A 144 -8.36 29.67 -8.38
CA ASP A 144 -9.33 30.10 -9.39
C ASP A 144 -9.61 28.98 -10.41
N LEU A 145 -8.57 28.25 -10.82
CA LEU A 145 -8.70 27.12 -11.74
C LEU A 145 -9.56 26.01 -11.12
N VAL A 146 -9.25 25.59 -9.89
CA VAL A 146 -9.99 24.57 -9.14
C VAL A 146 -11.42 25.01 -8.94
N ALA A 147 -11.67 26.25 -8.50
CA ALA A 147 -13.02 26.73 -8.31
C ALA A 147 -13.81 26.91 -9.61
N ALA A 148 -13.16 27.08 -10.76
CA ALA A 148 -13.82 27.15 -12.06
C ALA A 148 -14.16 25.75 -12.60
N ARG A 149 -13.27 24.78 -12.42
CA ARG A 149 -13.38 23.43 -13.01
C ARG A 149 -14.11 22.42 -12.13
N CYS A 150 -13.98 22.50 -10.80
CA CYS A 150 -14.55 21.53 -9.88
C CYS A 150 -16.02 21.82 -9.55
N ASP A 151 -16.80 20.76 -9.41
CA ASP A 151 -18.09 20.78 -8.73
C ASP A 151 -17.95 20.60 -7.19
N GLU A 152 -19.07 20.40 -6.48
CA GLU A 152 -19.02 20.21 -5.03
C GLU A 152 -18.45 18.85 -4.59
N SER A 153 -18.62 17.82 -5.41
CA SER A 153 -18.10 16.47 -5.16
C SER A 153 -16.60 16.43 -5.39
N ASP A 154 -16.12 17.04 -6.47
CA ASP A 154 -14.70 17.20 -6.77
C ASP A 154 -13.97 17.94 -5.63
N LEU A 155 -14.53 19.06 -5.16
CA LEU A 155 -13.95 19.81 -4.04
C LEU A 155 -13.94 19.00 -2.73
N ALA A 156 -14.91 18.10 -2.54
CA ALA A 156 -14.93 17.24 -1.36
C ALA A 156 -13.84 16.16 -1.39
N LEU A 157 -13.42 15.74 -2.58
CA LEU A 157 -12.30 14.81 -2.78
C LEU A 157 -10.94 15.52 -2.61
N LEU A 158 -10.78 16.71 -3.21
CA LEU A 158 -9.52 17.48 -3.15
C LEU A 158 -9.14 17.96 -1.74
N ILE A 159 -10.11 18.19 -0.86
CA ILE A 159 -9.84 18.76 0.46
C ILE A 159 -9.44 17.64 1.41
N PRO A 160 -8.20 17.61 1.94
CA PRO A 160 -7.80 16.58 2.89
C PRO A 160 -8.54 16.71 4.22
N ALA A 161 -8.74 15.58 4.91
CA ALA A 161 -9.42 15.57 6.21
C ALA A 161 -8.60 16.21 7.35
N HIS A 162 -7.29 16.35 7.16
CA HIS A 162 -6.36 17.01 8.09
C HIS A 162 -6.23 18.51 7.75
N HIS A 163 -5.61 19.29 8.64
CA HIS A 163 -5.32 20.70 8.34
C HIS A 163 -4.26 20.78 7.24
N ASN A 164 -4.58 21.42 6.12
CA ASN A 164 -3.68 21.58 4.98
C ASN A 164 -3.52 23.08 4.64
N PRO A 165 -2.29 23.63 4.67
CA PRO A 165 -2.05 25.07 4.49
C PRO A 165 -2.38 25.58 3.08
N VAL A 166 -2.32 24.74 2.04
CA VAL A 166 -2.72 25.10 0.67
C VAL A 166 -4.23 25.38 0.64
N ILE A 167 -5.03 24.46 1.17
CA ILE A 167 -6.48 24.61 1.21
C ILE A 167 -6.91 25.82 2.05
N GLU A 168 -6.24 26.09 3.17
CA GLU A 168 -6.54 27.27 4.00
C GLU A 168 -6.22 28.58 3.26
N SER A 169 -5.09 28.63 2.54
CA SER A 169 -4.72 29.77 1.70
C SER A 169 -5.72 29.99 0.56
N TRP A 170 -6.22 28.93 -0.04
CA TRP A 170 -7.24 28.98 -1.07
C TRP A 170 -8.60 29.41 -0.52
N ALA A 171 -9.05 28.83 0.60
CA ALA A 171 -10.30 29.19 1.27
C ALA A 171 -10.35 30.66 1.70
N ALA A 172 -9.20 31.25 2.06
CA ALA A 172 -9.12 32.68 2.39
C ALA A 172 -9.41 33.60 1.18
N ARG A 173 -9.24 33.12 -0.05
CA ARG A 173 -9.37 33.90 -1.29
C ARG A 173 -10.58 33.49 -2.14
N GLN A 174 -11.05 32.25 -2.00
CA GLN A 174 -12.05 31.65 -2.87
C GLN A 174 -13.26 31.12 -2.09
N PRO A 175 -14.42 31.81 -2.13
CA PRO A 175 -15.61 31.44 -1.37
C PRO A 175 -16.15 30.02 -1.61
N ARG A 176 -16.03 29.48 -2.83
CA ARG A 176 -16.47 28.11 -3.14
C ARG A 176 -15.67 27.06 -2.34
N ILE A 177 -14.35 27.25 -2.27
CA ILE A 177 -13.44 26.36 -1.53
C ILE A 177 -13.68 26.53 -0.02
N ALA A 178 -13.89 27.75 0.47
CA ALA A 178 -14.24 28.00 1.87
C ALA A 178 -15.53 27.28 2.29
N ALA A 179 -16.56 27.30 1.45
CA ALA A 179 -17.82 26.61 1.71
C ALA A 179 -17.64 25.08 1.75
N ALA A 180 -16.86 24.52 0.81
CA ALA A 180 -16.55 23.09 0.79
C ALA A 180 -15.80 22.65 2.06
N LEU A 181 -14.77 23.39 2.47
CA LEU A 181 -14.00 23.13 3.69
C LEU A 181 -14.89 23.19 4.95
N ALA A 182 -15.80 24.17 5.02
CA ALA A 182 -16.73 24.30 6.14
C ALA A 182 -17.69 23.10 6.24
N ARG A 183 -18.23 22.63 5.10
CA ARG A 183 -19.09 21.44 5.05
C ARG A 183 -18.35 20.18 5.50
N GLN A 184 -17.13 19.98 5.03
CA GLN A 184 -16.33 18.81 5.41
C GLN A 184 -16.02 18.79 6.91
N ARG A 185 -15.67 19.96 7.49
CA ARG A 185 -15.46 20.12 8.94
C ARG A 185 -16.73 19.80 9.73
N GLU A 186 -17.89 20.28 9.27
CA GLU A 186 -19.17 19.98 9.94
C GLU A 186 -19.51 18.49 9.85
N ALA A 187 -19.33 17.86 8.69
CA ALA A 187 -19.51 16.42 8.52
C ALA A 187 -18.60 15.62 9.47
N GLY A 188 -17.31 16.01 9.58
CA GLY A 188 -16.37 15.40 10.53
C GLY A 188 -16.80 15.58 11.99
N ARG A 189 -17.32 16.76 12.37
CA ARG A 189 -17.88 17.01 13.72
C ARG A 189 -19.13 16.19 13.99
N ALA A 190 -20.03 16.08 13.01
CA ALA A 190 -21.24 15.26 13.10
C ALA A 190 -20.90 13.78 13.26
N ALA A 191 -19.96 13.26 12.46
CA ALA A 191 -19.47 11.88 12.56
C ALA A 191 -18.88 11.59 13.95
N ARG A 192 -18.04 12.49 14.50
CA ARG A 192 -17.50 12.35 15.87
C ARG A 192 -18.60 12.36 16.94
N ARG A 193 -19.60 13.24 16.83
CA ARG A 193 -20.76 13.26 17.74
C ARG A 193 -21.57 11.97 17.68
N ALA A 194 -21.84 11.46 16.48
CA ALA A 194 -22.56 10.20 16.29
C ALA A 194 -21.79 9.00 16.87
N MET A 195 -20.45 9.00 16.75
CA MET A 195 -19.61 7.97 17.35
C MET A 195 -19.66 7.97 18.88
N VAL A 196 -19.71 9.14 19.51
CA VAL A 196 -19.82 9.30 20.97
C VAL A 196 -21.24 8.98 21.49
N ALA A 197 -22.27 9.27 20.69
CA ALA A 197 -23.67 9.12 21.08
C ALA A 197 -24.29 7.72 20.84
N ALA A 198 -23.52 6.76 20.31
CA ALA A 198 -24.03 5.42 20.00
C ALA A 198 -24.53 4.71 21.28
N PRO A 199 -25.85 4.50 21.46
CA PRO A 199 -26.42 3.86 22.65
C PRO A 199 -26.02 2.38 22.73
N GLY A 200 -26.09 1.81 23.94
CA GLY A 200 -25.67 0.45 24.27
C GLY A 200 -26.27 -0.62 23.35
N ARG A 201 -25.41 -1.25 22.53
CA ARG A 201 -25.71 -2.36 21.61
C ARG A 201 -25.89 -3.71 22.32
N ASP A 202 -26.29 -3.68 23.59
CA ASP A 202 -26.34 -4.86 24.47
C ASP A 202 -27.77 -5.42 24.64
N ALA A 203 -28.78 -4.86 23.97
CA ALA A 203 -30.18 -5.29 24.12
C ALA A 203 -30.62 -6.45 23.19
N GLN A 204 -29.94 -6.64 22.05
CA GLN A 204 -30.32 -7.67 21.08
C GLN A 204 -29.66 -9.01 21.40
N SER A 205 -30.42 -10.09 21.31
CA SER A 205 -29.92 -11.47 21.44
C SER A 205 -29.08 -11.90 20.22
N GLU A 206 -28.25 -12.93 20.37
CA GLU A 206 -27.44 -13.47 19.26
C GLU A 206 -28.32 -13.95 18.10
N ALA A 207 -29.44 -14.61 18.39
CA ALA A 207 -30.38 -15.11 17.37
C ALA A 207 -31.01 -13.98 16.54
N GLU A 208 -31.38 -12.87 17.19
CA GLU A 208 -31.91 -11.68 16.50
C GLU A 208 -30.85 -11.04 15.60
N LEU A 209 -29.61 -10.94 16.08
CA LEU A 209 -28.51 -10.39 15.29
C LEU A 209 -28.20 -11.25 14.05
N LEU A 210 -28.24 -12.57 14.19
CA LEU A 210 -28.05 -13.50 13.06
C LEU A 210 -29.17 -13.36 12.03
N ASP A 211 -30.43 -13.26 12.47
CA ASP A 211 -31.57 -13.07 11.57
C ASP A 211 -31.47 -11.73 10.81
N VAL A 212 -31.14 -10.64 11.52
CA VAL A 212 -30.88 -9.33 10.90
C VAL A 212 -29.75 -9.40 9.87
N ALA A 213 -28.65 -10.10 10.19
CA ALA A 213 -27.54 -10.28 9.28
C ALA A 213 -27.92 -11.09 8.02
N ARG A 214 -28.68 -12.18 8.17
CA ARG A 214 -29.14 -13.05 7.07
C ARG A 214 -30.12 -12.37 6.13
N ARG A 215 -30.96 -11.47 6.64
CA ARG A 215 -31.89 -10.66 5.80
C ARG A 215 -31.18 -9.71 4.85
N ARG A 216 -29.90 -9.38 5.10
CA ARG A 216 -29.07 -8.50 4.23
C ARG A 216 -29.73 -7.14 3.94
N GLY A 217 -30.48 -6.63 4.90
CA GLY A 217 -31.16 -5.33 4.83
C GLY A 217 -30.41 -4.22 5.59
N GLU A 218 -31.14 -3.18 5.96
CA GLU A 218 -30.68 -2.16 6.88
C GLU A 218 -30.25 -2.79 8.22
N GLY A 219 -29.14 -2.32 8.80
CA GLY A 219 -28.61 -2.85 10.07
C GLY A 219 -27.80 -4.15 9.97
N ALA A 220 -27.82 -4.89 8.85
CA ALA A 220 -27.10 -6.16 8.71
C ALA A 220 -25.59 -6.06 8.98
N ILE A 221 -24.93 -5.01 8.45
CA ILE A 221 -23.50 -4.77 8.71
C ILE A 221 -23.25 -4.48 10.20
N GLY A 222 -24.13 -3.70 10.82
CA GLY A 222 -24.05 -3.42 12.26
C GLY A 222 -24.19 -4.69 13.10
N ALA A 223 -25.13 -5.57 12.74
CA ALA A 223 -25.32 -6.85 13.39
C ALA A 223 -24.11 -7.79 13.21
N ILE A 224 -23.51 -7.86 12.02
CA ILE A 224 -22.28 -8.63 11.76
C ILE A 224 -21.13 -8.14 12.65
N PHE A 225 -20.92 -6.83 12.75
CA PHE A 225 -19.87 -6.28 13.61
C PHE A 225 -20.15 -6.51 15.09
N GLU A 226 -21.42 -6.48 15.49
CA GLU A 226 -21.82 -6.76 16.87
C GLU A 226 -21.60 -8.23 17.24
N LEU A 227 -21.95 -9.18 16.36
CA LEU A 227 -21.60 -10.60 16.50
C LEU A 227 -20.08 -10.78 16.55
N GLY A 228 -19.35 -10.05 15.70
CA GLY A 228 -17.88 -10.01 15.70
C GLY A 228 -17.31 -9.57 17.05
N ARG A 229 -17.80 -8.45 17.58
CA ARG A 229 -17.41 -7.89 18.88
C ARG A 229 -17.66 -8.87 20.03
N ARG A 230 -18.78 -9.59 19.99
CA ARG A 230 -19.15 -10.62 20.98
C ARG A 230 -18.40 -11.94 20.82
N ARG A 231 -17.64 -12.12 19.72
CA ARG A 231 -16.89 -13.34 19.38
C ARG A 231 -17.78 -14.60 19.34
N THR A 232 -18.98 -14.48 18.76
CA THR A 232 -19.90 -15.62 18.68
C THR A 232 -19.46 -16.60 17.60
N LEU A 233 -19.43 -17.91 17.91
CA LEU A 233 -19.06 -18.92 16.93
C LEU A 233 -20.09 -19.08 15.80
N ALA A 234 -21.34 -18.62 16.02
CA ALA A 234 -22.36 -18.59 14.98
C ALA A 234 -22.01 -17.66 13.81
N LEU A 235 -21.06 -16.73 14.00
CA LEU A 235 -20.52 -15.95 12.89
C LEU A 235 -19.75 -16.82 11.88
N LEU A 236 -19.22 -17.98 12.30
CA LEU A 236 -18.59 -18.94 11.39
C LEU A 236 -19.62 -19.57 10.46
N ASP A 237 -20.78 -19.94 10.98
CA ASP A 237 -21.86 -20.51 10.15
C ASP A 237 -22.39 -19.44 9.17
N LEU A 238 -22.53 -18.19 9.63
CA LEU A 238 -22.87 -17.07 8.74
C LEU A 238 -21.80 -16.83 7.66
N ALA A 239 -20.52 -17.07 7.97
CA ALA A 239 -19.45 -16.96 6.99
C ALA A 239 -19.60 -18.00 5.86
N GLU A 240 -19.96 -19.24 6.19
CA GLU A 240 -20.23 -20.30 5.21
C GLU A 240 -21.39 -19.93 4.28
N GLU A 241 -22.39 -19.22 4.79
CA GLU A 241 -23.52 -18.74 3.98
C GLU A 241 -23.13 -17.57 3.06
N LEU A 242 -22.28 -16.65 3.54
CA LEU A 242 -22.05 -15.35 2.89
C LEU A 242 -20.77 -15.28 2.05
N LEU A 243 -19.69 -15.97 2.43
CA LEU A 243 -18.40 -15.87 1.74
C LEU A 243 -18.37 -16.51 0.34
N PRO A 244 -19.11 -17.60 0.04
CA PRO A 244 -19.16 -18.14 -1.32
C PRO A 244 -19.81 -17.20 -2.34
N GLN A 245 -20.53 -16.16 -1.89
CA GLN A 245 -21.28 -15.22 -2.74
C GLN A 245 -20.49 -13.94 -3.05
N ARG A 246 -19.15 -14.03 -3.15
CA ARG A 246 -18.28 -12.87 -3.40
C ARG A 246 -18.31 -12.44 -4.88
N PRO A 247 -18.15 -11.12 -5.16
CA PRO A 247 -17.96 -10.03 -4.21
C PRO A 247 -19.26 -9.62 -3.50
N SER A 248 -19.19 -9.43 -2.19
CA SER A 248 -20.34 -8.99 -1.38
C SER A 248 -19.88 -8.10 -0.23
N ARG A 249 -20.50 -6.93 -0.07
CA ARG A 249 -20.21 -6.01 1.05
C ARG A 249 -20.41 -6.68 2.42
N TYR A 250 -21.37 -7.61 2.51
CA TYR A 250 -21.64 -8.38 3.72
C TYR A 250 -20.55 -9.41 3.98
N GLY A 251 -20.07 -10.08 2.93
CA GLY A 251 -18.89 -10.95 3.01
C GLY A 251 -17.65 -10.18 3.47
N GLY A 252 -17.44 -8.96 2.97
CA GLY A 252 -16.38 -8.06 3.45
C GLY A 252 -16.51 -7.70 4.93
N ALA A 253 -17.74 -7.42 5.40
CA ALA A 253 -18.03 -7.17 6.81
C ALA A 253 -17.73 -8.40 7.68
N VAL A 254 -18.15 -9.61 7.26
CA VAL A 254 -17.85 -10.86 7.96
C VAL A 254 -16.34 -11.09 8.04
N CYS A 255 -15.62 -10.90 6.92
CA CYS A 255 -14.17 -11.04 6.91
C CYS A 255 -13.49 -10.12 7.91
N ARG A 256 -13.95 -8.87 8.01
CA ARG A 256 -13.41 -7.90 8.97
C ARG A 256 -13.76 -8.27 10.41
N ALA A 257 -14.97 -8.75 10.67
CA ALA A 257 -15.41 -9.17 11.99
C ALA A 257 -14.62 -10.41 12.50
N LEU A 258 -14.36 -11.39 11.62
CA LEU A 258 -13.61 -12.61 11.97
C LEU A 258 -12.12 -12.39 12.20
N ARG A 259 -11.53 -11.27 11.75
CA ARG A 259 -10.10 -11.00 11.97
C ARG A 259 -9.74 -11.03 13.46
N GLU A 260 -10.64 -10.61 14.34
CA GLU A 260 -10.37 -10.49 15.78
C GLU A 260 -10.64 -11.79 16.59
N TYR A 261 -10.97 -12.89 15.91
CA TYR A 261 -11.26 -14.18 16.54
C TYR A 261 -9.98 -14.93 16.86
N GLY A 262 -9.95 -15.75 17.91
CA GLY A 262 -8.75 -16.44 18.37
C GLY A 262 -8.62 -17.90 17.92
N PRO A 263 -7.73 -18.67 18.57
CA PRO A 263 -7.45 -20.09 18.28
C PRO A 263 -8.67 -21.03 18.35
N GLU A 264 -9.76 -20.63 18.99
CA GLU A 264 -11.03 -21.37 19.04
C GLU A 264 -11.61 -21.67 17.66
N THR A 265 -11.25 -20.87 16.64
CA THR A 265 -11.72 -21.04 15.26
C THR A 265 -10.94 -22.07 14.45
N LEU A 266 -9.82 -22.60 14.98
CA LEU A 266 -8.92 -23.47 14.23
C LEU A 266 -9.55 -24.74 13.65
N PRO A 267 -10.43 -25.48 14.36
CA PRO A 267 -11.07 -26.66 13.78
C PRO A 267 -11.85 -26.31 12.50
N ARG A 268 -12.56 -25.17 12.51
CA ARG A 268 -13.34 -24.72 11.35
C ARG A 268 -12.46 -24.17 10.25
N ALA A 269 -11.43 -23.39 10.60
CA ALA A 269 -10.47 -22.84 9.65
C ALA A 269 -9.73 -23.94 8.85
N ARG A 270 -9.37 -25.05 9.50
CA ARG A 270 -8.77 -26.22 8.83
C ARG A 270 -9.71 -26.85 7.81
N ALA A 271 -10.99 -27.00 8.18
CA ALA A 271 -12.00 -27.54 7.28
C ALA A 271 -12.20 -26.62 6.07
N TRP A 272 -12.32 -25.31 6.29
CA TRP A 272 -12.45 -24.31 5.23
C TRP A 272 -11.26 -24.29 4.28
N ALA A 273 -10.04 -24.32 4.82
CA ALA A 273 -8.83 -24.32 4.00
C ALA A 273 -8.71 -25.60 3.15
N ALA A 274 -9.20 -26.75 3.62
CA ALA A 274 -9.09 -28.02 2.91
C ALA A 274 -10.20 -28.25 1.86
N GLN A 275 -11.44 -27.83 2.12
CA GLN A 275 -12.61 -28.29 1.34
C GLN A 275 -12.95 -27.44 0.11
N ARG A 276 -12.22 -26.35 -0.15
CA ARG A 276 -12.40 -25.47 -1.31
C ARG A 276 -13.88 -25.12 -1.64
N GLY A 277 -14.59 -24.54 -0.65
CA GLY A 277 -16.00 -24.13 -0.72
C GLY A 277 -16.30 -22.64 -0.52
N GLY A 278 -15.40 -21.72 -0.90
CA GLY A 278 -15.58 -20.26 -0.85
C GLY A 278 -15.18 -19.58 0.47
N CYS A 279 -14.66 -20.35 1.43
CA CYS A 279 -14.16 -19.86 2.73
C CYS A 279 -12.64 -20.05 2.91
N GLU A 280 -11.94 -20.53 1.89
CA GLU A 280 -10.54 -20.95 1.94
C GLU A 280 -9.63 -19.80 2.37
N ASP A 281 -9.77 -18.63 1.74
CA ASP A 281 -8.98 -17.44 2.06
C ASP A 281 -9.10 -17.06 3.54
N MET A 282 -10.31 -17.18 4.09
CA MET A 282 -10.56 -16.88 5.49
C MET A 282 -9.96 -17.96 6.39
N GLY A 283 -10.13 -19.23 6.03
CA GLY A 283 -9.47 -20.35 6.69
C GLY A 283 -7.96 -20.14 6.76
N LEU A 284 -7.33 -19.87 5.62
CA LEU A 284 -5.90 -19.59 5.51
C LEU A 284 -5.49 -18.36 6.31
N SER A 285 -6.27 -17.28 6.31
CA SER A 285 -6.01 -16.09 7.12
C SER A 285 -6.04 -16.41 8.62
N ILE A 286 -6.95 -17.27 9.08
CA ILE A 286 -7.04 -17.71 10.48
C ILE A 286 -5.85 -18.63 10.82
N LEU A 287 -5.53 -19.60 9.96
CA LEU A 287 -4.38 -20.49 10.14
C LEU A 287 -3.06 -19.72 10.18
N ALA A 288 -2.91 -18.70 9.32
CA ALA A 288 -1.74 -17.83 9.32
C ALA A 288 -1.54 -17.15 10.67
N ARG A 289 -2.64 -16.69 11.31
CA ARG A 289 -2.58 -15.95 12.57
C ARG A 289 -2.50 -16.82 13.81
N TYR A 290 -3.24 -17.94 13.85
CA TYR A 290 -3.42 -18.75 15.06
C TYR A 290 -3.03 -20.22 14.91
N GLY A 291 -2.76 -20.69 13.69
CA GLY A 291 -2.41 -22.08 13.41
C GLY A 291 -1.24 -22.57 14.25
N THR A 292 -1.10 -23.89 14.35
CA THR A 292 -0.02 -24.56 15.06
C THR A 292 0.92 -25.23 14.06
N ARG A 293 1.94 -25.94 14.58
CA ARG A 293 2.84 -26.74 13.72
C ARG A 293 2.11 -27.78 12.86
N GLN A 294 0.92 -28.22 13.28
CA GLN A 294 0.09 -29.14 12.49
C GLN A 294 -0.34 -28.53 11.14
N ASP A 295 -0.43 -27.21 11.06
CA ASP A 295 -0.95 -26.48 9.89
C ASP A 295 0.16 -26.16 8.87
N VAL A 296 1.43 -26.41 9.19
CA VAL A 296 2.58 -26.13 8.32
C VAL A 296 2.47 -26.82 6.96
N PRO A 297 2.16 -28.14 6.86
CA PRO A 297 2.08 -28.80 5.55
C PRO A 297 1.05 -28.17 4.62
N LEU A 298 -0.12 -27.79 5.14
CA LEU A 298 -1.17 -27.13 4.36
C LEU A 298 -0.71 -25.75 3.88
N LEU A 299 -0.11 -24.94 4.76
CA LEU A 299 0.41 -23.62 4.40
C LEU A 299 1.56 -23.72 3.38
N MET A 300 2.42 -24.75 3.48
CA MET A 300 3.48 -25.01 2.51
C MET A 300 2.93 -25.36 1.13
N ASP A 301 1.88 -26.18 1.07
CA ASP A 301 1.23 -26.56 -0.19
C ASP A 301 0.57 -25.35 -0.86
N GLU A 302 -0.17 -24.55 -0.08
CA GLU A 302 -0.81 -23.34 -0.60
C GLU A 302 0.20 -22.28 -1.01
N LEU A 303 1.33 -22.13 -0.29
CA LEU A 303 2.42 -21.26 -0.74
C LEU A 303 2.98 -21.73 -2.08
N ARG A 304 3.25 -23.03 -2.24
CA ARG A 304 3.81 -23.58 -3.49
C ARG A 304 2.85 -23.35 -4.66
N VAL A 305 1.57 -23.67 -4.49
CA VAL A 305 0.54 -23.47 -5.52
C VAL A 305 0.43 -22.00 -5.90
N ALA A 306 0.42 -21.08 -4.92
CA ALA A 306 0.33 -19.65 -5.19
C ALA A 306 1.56 -19.15 -5.98
N LEU A 307 2.77 -19.58 -5.62
CA LEU A 307 4.00 -19.18 -6.31
C LEU A 307 4.07 -19.76 -7.74
N ASP A 308 3.73 -21.03 -7.91
CA ASP A 308 3.73 -21.70 -9.23
C ASP A 308 2.75 -21.04 -10.21
N ARG A 309 1.66 -20.45 -9.70
CA ARG A 309 0.64 -19.74 -10.49
C ARG A 309 0.87 -18.24 -10.62
N GLY A 310 1.85 -17.67 -9.92
CA GLY A 310 2.03 -16.22 -9.83
C GLY A 310 0.90 -15.50 -9.09
N GLU A 311 0.13 -16.19 -8.25
CA GLU A 311 -0.97 -15.64 -7.45
C GLU A 311 -0.42 -14.95 -6.18
N TRP A 312 0.33 -13.86 -6.35
CA TRP A 312 1.07 -13.20 -5.26
C TRP A 312 0.19 -12.78 -4.08
N ARG A 313 -1.07 -12.40 -4.33
CA ARG A 313 -2.02 -12.06 -3.26
C ARG A 313 -2.37 -13.28 -2.40
N ALA A 314 -2.52 -14.46 -3.00
CA ALA A 314 -2.84 -15.69 -2.30
C ALA A 314 -1.66 -16.19 -1.44
N ALA A 315 -0.42 -15.89 -1.84
CA ALA A 315 0.78 -16.25 -1.08
C ALA A 315 0.92 -15.52 0.27
N ALA A 316 0.21 -14.40 0.49
CA ALA A 316 0.35 -13.55 1.67
C ALA A 316 0.09 -14.30 2.99
N SER A 317 -1.07 -14.95 3.13
CA SER A 317 -1.43 -15.68 4.36
C SER A 317 -0.49 -16.86 4.63
N PRO A 318 -0.16 -17.73 3.65
CA PRO A 318 0.87 -18.76 3.82
C PRO A 318 2.22 -18.22 4.31
N ILE A 319 2.74 -17.15 3.70
CA ILE A 319 4.01 -16.53 4.09
C ILE A 319 3.99 -16.06 5.55
N GLU A 320 2.95 -15.32 5.94
CA GLU A 320 2.79 -14.83 7.31
C GLU A 320 2.73 -15.99 8.32
N GLY A 321 1.94 -17.02 7.99
CA GLY A 321 1.76 -18.21 8.83
C GLY A 321 3.05 -19.00 9.03
N LEU A 322 3.74 -19.32 7.93
CA LEU A 322 5.01 -20.06 7.96
C LEU A 322 6.10 -19.27 8.68
N GLY A 323 6.14 -17.96 8.48
CA GLY A 323 7.01 -17.05 9.22
C GLY A 323 6.76 -17.06 10.73
N ARG A 324 5.50 -16.90 11.15
CA ARG A 324 5.10 -16.96 12.57
C ARG A 324 5.42 -18.32 13.20
N LEU A 325 5.16 -19.40 12.47
CA LEU A 325 5.42 -20.78 12.92
C LEU A 325 6.89 -21.19 12.86
N ARG A 326 7.76 -20.34 12.32
CA ARG A 326 9.20 -20.57 12.14
C ARG A 326 9.47 -21.87 11.35
N ALA A 327 8.69 -22.08 10.29
CA ALA A 327 8.83 -23.23 9.40
C ALA A 327 10.06 -23.06 8.49
N GLY A 328 11.21 -23.63 8.90
CA GLY A 328 12.47 -23.51 8.15
C GLY A 328 12.42 -24.09 6.73
N GLU A 329 11.55 -25.07 6.49
CA GLU A 329 11.29 -25.63 5.16
C GLU A 329 10.70 -24.64 4.15
N ALA A 330 10.13 -23.51 4.62
CA ALA A 330 9.62 -22.44 3.77
C ALA A 330 10.72 -21.58 3.14
N VAL A 331 11.94 -21.59 3.70
CA VAL A 331 13.03 -20.67 3.32
C VAL A 331 13.31 -20.64 1.81
N PRO A 332 13.42 -21.78 1.08
CA PRO A 332 13.63 -21.75 -0.37
C PRO A 332 12.52 -21.02 -1.14
N LEU A 333 11.26 -21.24 -0.75
CA LEU A 333 10.09 -20.58 -1.37
C LEU A 333 10.07 -19.09 -1.05
N LEU A 334 10.41 -18.70 0.19
CA LEU A 334 10.50 -17.29 0.60
C LEU A 334 11.59 -16.53 -0.18
N LYS A 335 12.75 -17.15 -0.41
CA LYS A 335 13.83 -16.57 -1.23
C LYS A 335 13.43 -16.40 -2.69
N SER A 336 12.73 -17.39 -3.23
CA SER A 336 12.17 -17.33 -4.60
C SER A 336 11.15 -16.19 -4.70
N ALA A 337 10.19 -16.13 -3.76
CA ALA A 337 9.17 -15.09 -3.71
C ALA A 337 9.77 -13.68 -3.60
N TRP A 338 10.82 -13.48 -2.79
CA TRP A 338 11.52 -12.19 -2.70
C TRP A 338 12.06 -11.72 -4.06
N THR A 339 12.57 -12.67 -4.86
CA THR A 339 13.25 -12.38 -6.12
C THR A 339 12.24 -12.18 -7.24
N GLU A 340 11.28 -13.09 -7.35
CA GLU A 340 10.39 -13.20 -8.51
C GLU A 340 9.13 -12.33 -8.39
N SER A 341 8.64 -12.07 -7.16
CA SER A 341 7.39 -11.34 -6.95
C SER A 341 7.41 -9.99 -7.65
N THR A 342 6.39 -9.76 -8.47
CA THR A 342 6.10 -8.47 -9.09
C THR A 342 5.20 -7.60 -8.22
N TYR A 343 4.63 -8.18 -7.16
CA TYR A 343 3.80 -7.51 -6.17
C TYR A 343 4.66 -7.14 -4.96
N ALA A 344 5.14 -5.89 -4.95
CA ALA A 344 6.05 -5.38 -3.94
C ALA A 344 5.40 -5.37 -2.54
N PHE A 345 4.11 -5.08 -2.43
CA PHE A 345 3.37 -5.07 -1.16
C PHE A 345 3.38 -6.43 -0.41
N LEU A 346 3.77 -7.52 -1.07
CA LEU A 346 4.02 -8.82 -0.44
C LEU A 346 5.37 -8.88 0.29
N ARG A 347 6.38 -8.12 -0.16
CA ARG A 347 7.76 -8.20 0.34
C ARG A 347 7.95 -7.92 1.83
N PRO A 348 7.23 -7.00 2.50
CA PRO A 348 7.34 -6.84 3.95
C PRO A 348 7.05 -8.15 4.69
N ARG A 349 6.07 -8.93 4.21
CA ARG A 349 5.68 -10.24 4.78
C ARG A 349 6.76 -11.28 4.53
N ILE A 350 7.34 -11.29 3.31
CA ILE A 350 8.44 -12.19 2.95
C ILE A 350 9.66 -11.92 3.84
N LEU A 351 10.07 -10.67 3.99
CA LEU A 351 11.23 -10.31 4.81
C LEU A 351 11.00 -10.67 6.29
N THR A 352 9.81 -10.34 6.82
CA THR A 352 9.43 -10.72 8.19
C THR A 352 9.48 -12.25 8.38
N ALA A 353 8.99 -13.02 7.41
CA ALA A 353 9.02 -14.48 7.47
C ALA A 353 10.45 -15.04 7.38
N LEU A 354 11.31 -14.49 6.52
CA LEU A 354 12.72 -14.85 6.42
C LEU A 354 13.46 -14.58 7.74
N THR A 355 13.30 -13.39 8.32
CA THR A 355 13.91 -13.01 9.60
C THR A 355 13.50 -13.95 10.74
N ARG A 356 12.28 -14.49 10.71
CA ARG A 356 11.79 -15.43 11.74
C ARG A 356 12.20 -16.89 11.52
N THR A 357 12.34 -17.31 10.27
CA THR A 357 12.60 -18.71 9.88
C THR A 357 14.09 -19.02 9.73
N ALA A 358 14.88 -18.08 9.19
CA ALA A 358 16.32 -18.23 8.99
C ALA A 358 17.04 -16.87 9.14
N PRO A 359 17.26 -16.37 10.37
CA PRO A 359 17.81 -15.05 10.63
C PRO A 359 19.13 -14.76 9.89
N HIS A 360 20.09 -15.70 9.92
CA HIS A 360 21.38 -15.52 9.22
C HIS A 360 21.24 -15.46 7.70
N THR A 361 20.29 -16.22 7.12
CA THR A 361 20.00 -16.11 5.69
C THR A 361 19.34 -14.77 5.37
N ALA A 362 18.48 -14.27 6.28
CA ALA A 362 17.75 -13.03 6.13
C ALA A 362 18.65 -11.78 6.15
N GLU A 363 19.85 -11.83 6.74
CA GLU A 363 20.77 -10.68 6.81
C GLU A 363 21.04 -10.03 5.45
N SER A 364 21.24 -10.82 4.39
CA SER A 364 21.43 -10.27 3.04
C SER A 364 20.20 -9.53 2.50
N TYR A 365 19.00 -10.01 2.85
CA TYR A 365 17.72 -9.44 2.46
C TYR A 365 17.35 -8.21 3.29
N THR A 366 17.75 -8.16 4.57
CA THR A 366 17.58 -6.95 5.39
C THR A 366 18.53 -5.84 4.96
N VAL A 367 19.76 -6.15 4.58
CA VAL A 367 20.65 -5.15 3.95
C VAL A 367 20.02 -4.62 2.67
N GLU A 368 19.59 -5.51 1.76
CA GLU A 368 18.87 -5.10 0.54
C GLU A 368 17.64 -4.23 0.86
N GLY A 369 16.88 -4.62 1.87
CA GLY A 369 15.62 -4.00 2.27
C GLY A 369 15.72 -2.53 2.65
N LEU A 370 16.90 -2.02 3.07
CA LEU A 370 17.09 -0.60 3.38
C LEU A 370 16.91 0.33 2.15
N TRP A 371 16.99 -0.22 0.94
CA TRP A 371 16.79 0.52 -0.32
C TRP A 371 15.50 0.12 -1.05
N ASP A 372 14.70 -0.78 -0.50
CA ASP A 372 13.51 -1.30 -1.17
C ASP A 372 12.43 -0.23 -1.36
N CYS A 373 11.58 -0.39 -2.38
CA CYS A 373 10.51 0.57 -2.63
C CYS A 373 9.41 0.55 -1.57
N GLU A 374 9.22 -0.56 -0.87
CA GLU A 374 8.15 -0.69 0.11
C GLU A 374 8.59 -0.23 1.49
N GLU A 375 7.80 0.67 2.08
CA GLU A 375 8.00 1.19 3.43
C GLU A 375 8.10 0.08 4.49
N GLY A 376 7.25 -0.94 4.40
CA GLY A 376 7.26 -2.05 5.36
C GLY A 376 8.52 -2.91 5.27
N VAL A 377 9.13 -3.00 4.09
CA VAL A 377 10.43 -3.66 3.91
C VAL A 377 11.52 -2.82 4.55
N ARG A 378 11.55 -1.51 4.27
CA ARG A 378 12.52 -0.58 4.86
C ARG A 378 12.42 -0.54 6.38
N LEU A 379 11.20 -0.60 6.95
CA LEU A 379 10.97 -0.66 8.40
C LEU A 379 11.58 -1.92 9.02
N GLU A 380 11.30 -3.09 8.46
CA GLU A 380 11.84 -4.36 8.95
C GLU A 380 13.36 -4.42 8.78
N ALA A 381 13.88 -3.94 7.64
CA ALA A 381 15.30 -3.80 7.38
C ALA A 381 16.00 -2.87 8.38
N ALA A 382 15.41 -1.71 8.70
CA ALA A 382 15.97 -0.77 9.67
C ALA A 382 16.10 -1.37 11.08
N ARG A 383 15.22 -2.33 11.43
CA ARG A 383 15.27 -3.05 12.71
C ARG A 383 16.34 -4.15 12.75
N PHE A 384 16.54 -4.87 11.64
CA PHE A 384 17.28 -6.14 11.65
C PHE A 384 18.52 -6.18 10.77
N ALA A 385 18.81 -5.16 9.96
CA ALA A 385 20.03 -5.13 9.17
C ALA A 385 21.28 -5.23 10.07
N PRO A 386 22.29 -6.03 9.68
CA PRO A 386 23.57 -6.06 10.37
C PRO A 386 24.23 -4.68 10.26
N ILE A 387 24.96 -4.27 11.30
CA ILE A 387 25.65 -2.98 11.33
C ILE A 387 27.01 -3.15 10.65
N THR A 388 27.11 -2.54 9.48
CA THR A 388 28.32 -2.38 8.67
C THR A 388 28.45 -0.91 8.30
N ARG A 389 29.62 -0.49 7.84
CA ARG A 389 29.82 0.90 7.38
C ARG A 389 28.79 1.35 6.33
N GLU A 390 28.44 0.47 5.39
CA GLU A 390 27.46 0.77 4.33
C GLU A 390 26.06 0.98 4.91
N THR A 391 25.62 0.07 5.79
CA THR A 391 24.29 0.13 6.39
C THR A 391 24.17 1.26 7.41
N GLU A 392 25.24 1.60 8.14
CA GLU A 392 25.27 2.78 9.04
C GLU A 392 25.00 4.06 8.27
N ILE A 393 25.70 4.28 7.15
CA ILE A 393 25.49 5.44 6.28
C ILE A 393 24.05 5.46 5.76
N ARG A 394 23.53 4.30 5.34
CA ARG A 394 22.14 4.23 4.84
C ARG A 394 21.11 4.51 5.94
N LEU A 395 21.29 3.98 7.14
CA LEU A 395 20.42 4.25 8.29
C LEU A 395 20.46 5.73 8.68
N GLN A 396 21.63 6.38 8.65
CA GLN A 396 21.74 7.83 8.86
C GLN A 396 20.96 8.62 7.82
N ARG A 397 21.06 8.24 6.54
CA ARG A 397 20.27 8.87 5.47
C ARG A 397 18.77 8.68 5.70
N LEU A 398 18.31 7.47 6.04
CA LEU A 398 16.91 7.20 6.34
C LEU A 398 16.41 8.00 7.55
N HIS A 399 17.20 8.09 8.61
CA HIS A 399 16.85 8.87 9.79
C HIS A 399 16.60 10.36 9.48
N HIS A 400 17.42 10.94 8.60
CA HIS A 400 17.36 12.37 8.25
C HIS A 400 16.50 12.68 7.02
N ASP A 401 15.98 11.67 6.31
CA ASP A 401 15.11 11.89 5.16
C ASP A 401 13.71 12.29 5.62
N THR A 402 13.36 13.56 5.44
CA THR A 402 12.05 14.09 5.82
C THR A 402 10.91 13.53 4.98
N SER A 403 11.22 12.97 3.79
CA SER A 403 10.24 12.33 2.90
C SER A 403 10.00 10.87 3.27
N GLU A 404 10.75 10.32 4.23
CA GLU A 404 10.56 8.95 4.72
C GLU A 404 9.54 8.88 5.86
N GLU A 405 8.87 7.73 5.95
CA GLU A 405 7.89 7.45 6.99
C GLU A 405 8.45 7.62 8.41
N PRO A 406 7.74 8.32 9.32
CA PRO A 406 8.23 8.61 10.67
C PRO A 406 8.71 7.38 11.45
N ASP A 407 8.00 6.25 11.32
CA ASP A 407 8.33 5.00 12.00
C ASP A 407 9.65 4.40 11.50
N ILE A 408 9.97 4.57 10.21
CA ILE A 408 11.23 4.10 9.62
C ILE A 408 12.38 4.99 10.09
N ARG A 409 12.18 6.31 10.11
CA ARG A 409 13.20 7.24 10.64
C ARG A 409 13.49 6.96 12.10
N ALA A 410 12.46 6.65 12.90
CA ALA A 410 12.59 6.30 14.30
C ALA A 410 13.32 4.94 14.48
N ALA A 411 12.96 3.93 13.68
CA ALA A 411 13.64 2.64 13.68
C ALA A 411 15.12 2.77 13.31
N ALA A 412 15.45 3.57 12.28
CA ALA A 412 16.82 3.84 11.87
C ALA A 412 17.62 4.58 12.95
N ALA A 413 17.02 5.58 13.60
CA ALA A 413 17.64 6.29 14.72
C ALA A 413 17.97 5.35 15.89
N ALA A 414 17.00 4.53 16.31
CA ALA A 414 17.19 3.57 17.39
C ALA A 414 18.31 2.58 17.08
N ARG A 415 18.43 2.18 15.81
CA ARG A 415 19.45 1.24 15.35
C ARG A 415 20.87 1.80 15.40
N LEU A 416 21.05 3.11 15.19
CA LEU A 416 22.36 3.78 15.22
C LEU A 416 22.91 4.03 16.63
N VAL A 417 22.07 3.93 17.66
CA VAL A 417 22.45 4.11 19.07
C VAL A 417 22.85 2.78 19.73
N THR A 418 22.51 1.65 19.09
CA THR A 418 22.78 0.28 19.57
C THR A 418 24.03 -0.27 18.93
#